data_AF-X1GIP9-F1
#
_entry.id   AF-X1GIP9-F1
#
_cell.length_a   1.000
_cell.length_b   1.000
_cell.length_c   1.000
_cell.angle_alpha   90.00
_cell.angle_beta   90.00
_cell.angle_gamma   90.00
#
_symmetry.space_group_name_H-M   'P 1'
#
loop_
_entity.id
_entity.type
_entity.pdbx_description
1 polymer ?
#
loop_
_entity_poly.entity_id
_entity_poly.type
_entity_poly.pdbx_seq_one_letter_code
_entity_poly.pdbx_strand_id
1 'polypeptide(L)'
;KFGKDTIDFKPPWKRLTLRDAVKKHGGIDFVKYPTADGLRDRMRSLKMEPDPQKNWAKLVDEIIKDYVRPKLIQPTIIYDYPVSMSPLAKTKPGEERVAERFQVVAGGLEIANAYSELNDPIEQRERFEEQQKERVGADEERWTIDEDYLLALEYG
;
A
#
# COMPACT_ATOMS: atom_id res chain seq x y z
N LYS A 1 -22.19 14.14 8.53
CA LYS A 1 -22.33 12.93 9.37
C LYS A 1 -22.16 11.71 8.46
N PHE A 2 -21.41 10.71 8.88
CA PHE A 2 -21.21 9.46 8.16
C PHE A 2 -21.46 8.32 9.14
N GLY A 3 -22.51 7.53 8.91
CA GLY A 3 -23.04 6.63 9.94
C GLY A 3 -23.39 7.39 11.23
N LYS A 4 -22.81 6.97 12.35
CA LYS A 4 -22.96 7.61 13.68
C LYS A 4 -21.99 8.76 13.93
N ASP A 5 -20.96 8.91 13.10
CA ASP A 5 -19.85 9.80 13.37
C ASP A 5 -20.03 11.16 12.68
N THR A 6 -19.59 12.22 13.37
CA THR A 6 -19.43 13.55 12.76
C THR A 6 -17.97 13.71 12.36
N ILE A 7 -17.74 13.78 11.05
CA ILE A 7 -16.40 13.96 10.46
C ILE A 7 -16.19 15.44 10.17
N ASP A 8 -15.08 16.00 10.66
CA ASP A 8 -14.65 17.37 10.38
C ASP A 8 -13.56 17.37 9.31
N PHE A 9 -13.84 18.01 8.17
CA PHE A 9 -12.90 18.12 7.05
C PHE A 9 -12.04 19.38 7.11
N LYS A 10 -12.16 20.19 8.16
CA LYS A 10 -11.34 21.39 8.34
C LYS A 10 -9.85 21.00 8.43
N PRO A 11 -8.98 21.57 7.58
CA PRO A 11 -7.53 21.33 7.68
C PRO A 11 -6.93 22.02 8.92
N PRO A 12 -5.75 21.57 9.39
CA PRO A 12 -4.90 20.51 8.82
C PRO A 12 -5.33 19.10 9.23
N TRP A 13 -5.24 18.15 8.29
CA TRP A 13 -5.49 16.74 8.57
C TRP A 13 -4.29 16.07 9.21
N LYS A 14 -4.57 15.04 10.02
CA LYS A 14 -3.53 14.23 10.65
C LYS A 14 -2.71 13.50 9.59
N ARG A 15 -1.39 13.44 9.76
CA ARG A 15 -0.48 12.68 8.90
C ARG A 15 0.17 11.55 9.69
N LEU A 16 0.21 10.36 9.13
CA LEU A 16 0.84 9.16 9.72
C LEU A 16 1.60 8.40 8.65
N THR A 17 2.80 7.92 8.96
CA THR A 17 3.44 6.92 8.10
C THR A 17 2.62 5.63 8.17
N LEU A 18 2.65 4.84 7.10
CA LEU A 18 1.99 3.54 7.08
C LEU A 18 2.52 2.64 8.20
N ARG A 19 3.84 2.65 8.39
CA ARG A 19 4.52 1.91 9.46
C ARG A 19 3.97 2.27 10.84
N ASP A 20 3.83 3.57 11.15
CA ASP A 20 3.32 4.00 12.45
C ASP A 20 1.84 3.69 12.61
N ALA A 21 1.05 3.81 11.54
CA ALA A 21 -0.37 3.45 11.55
C ALA A 21 -0.55 1.96 11.87
N VAL A 22 0.19 1.08 11.19
CA VAL A 22 0.14 -0.38 11.43
C VAL A 22 0.68 -0.75 12.81
N LYS A 23 1.77 -0.13 13.27
CA LYS A 23 2.28 -0.35 14.65
C LYS A 23 1.25 0.05 15.70
N LYS A 24 0.63 1.22 15.53
CA LYS A 24 -0.33 1.77 16.50
C LYS A 24 -1.63 0.99 16.54
N HIS A 25 -2.16 0.60 15.38
CA HIS A 25 -3.52 0.06 15.26
C HIS A 25 -3.57 -1.45 15.02
N GLY A 26 -2.52 -2.04 14.43
CA GLY A 26 -2.37 -3.48 14.20
C GLY A 26 -1.39 -4.16 15.16
N GLY A 27 -0.56 -3.44 15.91
CA GLY A 27 0.38 -4.02 16.87
C GLY A 27 1.57 -4.77 16.23
N ILE A 28 1.79 -4.55 14.93
CA ILE A 28 2.84 -5.19 14.14
C ILE A 28 3.75 -4.11 13.55
N ASP A 29 5.05 -4.34 13.58
CA ASP A 29 6.01 -3.58 12.77
C ASP A 29 6.36 -4.43 11.55
N PHE A 30 5.58 -4.30 10.47
CA PHE A 30 5.68 -5.19 9.30
C PHE A 30 7.06 -5.13 8.63
N VAL A 31 7.80 -4.03 8.80
CA VAL A 31 9.18 -3.88 8.31
C VAL A 31 10.14 -4.87 8.97
N LYS A 32 9.86 -5.33 10.20
CA LYS A 32 10.66 -6.36 10.89
C LYS A 32 10.40 -7.78 10.36
N TYR A 33 9.39 -7.95 9.52
CA TYR A 33 8.97 -9.24 8.97
C TYR A 33 8.90 -9.14 7.45
N PRO A 34 10.05 -9.09 6.74
CA PRO A 34 10.08 -8.81 5.30
C PRO A 34 9.62 -9.97 4.42
N THR A 35 9.36 -11.15 4.99
CA THR A 35 8.86 -12.33 4.27
C THR A 35 7.39 -12.57 4.59
N ALA A 36 6.66 -13.14 3.63
CA ALA A 36 5.25 -13.48 3.83
C ALA A 36 5.09 -14.46 5.00
N ASP A 37 5.91 -15.51 5.09
CA ASP A 37 5.88 -16.48 6.19
C ASP A 37 6.09 -15.82 7.56
N GLY A 38 7.13 -15.00 7.70
CA GLY A 38 7.42 -14.31 8.95
C GLY A 38 6.32 -13.34 9.37
N LEU A 39 5.71 -12.64 8.40
CA LEU A 39 4.58 -11.75 8.67
C LEU A 39 3.33 -12.55 9.08
N ARG A 40 3.03 -13.67 8.41
CA ARG A 40 1.91 -14.54 8.77
C ARG A 40 2.05 -15.09 10.18
N ASP A 41 3.24 -15.57 10.55
CA ASP A 41 3.47 -16.09 11.91
C ASP A 41 3.31 -15.00 12.97
N ARG A 42 3.76 -13.77 12.66
CA ARG A 42 3.52 -12.63 13.54
C ARG A 42 2.04 -12.28 13.66
N MET A 43 1.30 -12.27 12.55
CA MET A 43 -0.15 -12.04 12.52
C MET A 43 -0.90 -13.09 13.36
N ARG A 44 -0.56 -14.38 13.21
CA ARG A 44 -1.12 -15.49 14.01
C ARG A 44 -0.85 -15.31 15.51
N SER A 45 0.35 -14.85 15.89
CA SER A 45 0.68 -14.56 17.30
C SER A 45 -0.19 -13.47 17.93
N LEU A 46 -0.81 -12.62 17.10
CA LEU A 46 -1.75 -11.58 17.49
C LEU A 46 -3.22 -11.98 17.30
N LYS A 47 -3.47 -13.28 17.06
CA LYS A 47 -4.81 -13.86 16.83
C LYS A 47 -5.51 -13.30 15.59
N MET A 48 -4.73 -12.92 14.58
CA MET A 48 -5.24 -12.60 13.23
C MET A 48 -5.28 -13.90 12.40
N GLU A 49 -6.12 -13.94 11.37
CA GLU A 49 -6.29 -15.10 10.48
C GLU A 49 -5.76 -14.78 9.06
N PRO A 50 -4.43 -14.69 8.87
CA PRO A 50 -3.86 -14.35 7.57
C PRO A 50 -4.10 -15.45 6.54
N ASP A 51 -4.47 -15.06 5.32
CA ASP A 51 -4.60 -15.98 4.19
C ASP A 51 -3.23 -16.60 3.82
N PRO A 52 -3.11 -17.94 3.79
CA PRO A 52 -1.86 -18.62 3.46
C PRO A 52 -1.39 -18.40 2.02
N GLN A 53 -2.29 -18.07 1.09
CA GLN A 53 -1.98 -17.86 -0.33
C GLN A 53 -1.54 -16.42 -0.64
N LYS A 54 -1.73 -15.48 0.29
CA LYS A 54 -1.34 -14.08 0.09
C LYS A 54 0.17 -13.90 0.21
N ASN A 55 0.71 -13.11 -0.72
CA ASN A 55 2.08 -12.61 -0.67
C ASN A 55 2.21 -11.52 0.42
N TRP A 56 3.44 -11.08 0.69
CA TRP A 56 3.72 -10.11 1.74
C TRP A 56 2.93 -8.79 1.58
N ALA A 57 2.87 -8.25 0.35
CA ALA A 57 2.15 -7.01 0.06
C ALA A 57 0.64 -7.12 0.35
N LYS A 58 0.02 -8.24 -0.05
CA LYS A 58 -1.40 -8.52 0.21
C LYS A 58 -1.69 -8.70 1.70
N LEU A 59 -0.76 -9.27 2.47
CA LEU A 59 -0.88 -9.37 3.93
C LEU A 59 -0.79 -8.01 4.62
N VAL A 60 0.12 -7.13 4.17
CA VAL A 60 0.19 -5.75 4.68
C VAL A 60 -1.10 -5.00 4.36
N ASP A 61 -1.64 -5.13 3.14
CA ASP A 61 -2.92 -4.52 2.77
C ASP A 61 -4.09 -5.03 3.64
N GLU A 62 -4.14 -6.33 3.94
CA GLU A 62 -5.11 -6.92 4.87
C GLU A 62 -5.02 -6.29 6.26
N ILE A 63 -3.80 -6.12 6.80
CA ILE A 63 -3.61 -5.45 8.10
C ILE A 63 -4.16 -4.01 8.06
N ILE A 64 -3.91 -3.29 6.97
CA ILE A 64 -4.40 -1.92 6.78
C ILE A 64 -5.92 -1.90 6.77
N LYS A 65 -6.52 -2.75 5.92
CA LYS A 65 -7.96 -2.78 5.67
C LYS A 65 -8.75 -3.15 6.93
N ASP A 66 -8.29 -4.15 7.66
CA ASP A 66 -9.09 -4.75 8.74
C ASP A 66 -8.74 -4.16 10.11
N TYR A 67 -7.51 -3.69 10.30
CA TYR A 67 -7.05 -3.22 11.62
C TYR A 67 -6.72 -1.74 11.67
N VAL A 68 -6.30 -1.11 10.57
CA VAL A 68 -5.95 0.32 10.56
C VAL A 68 -7.14 1.19 10.18
N ARG A 69 -7.69 1.02 8.96
CA ARG A 69 -8.72 1.90 8.40
C ARG A 69 -9.92 2.07 9.34
N PRO A 70 -10.54 1.02 9.94
CA PRO A 70 -11.72 1.17 10.78
C PRO A 70 -11.52 2.05 12.01
N LYS A 71 -10.27 2.31 12.41
CA LYS A 71 -9.91 3.15 13.56
C LYS A 71 -9.68 4.63 13.17
N LEU A 72 -9.69 4.95 11.88
CA LEU A 72 -9.45 6.30 11.34
C LEU A 72 -10.77 6.98 10.97
N ILE A 73 -11.39 7.61 11.95
CA ILE A 73 -12.69 8.29 11.79
C ILE A 73 -12.52 9.70 11.21
N GLN A 74 -11.60 10.50 11.75
CA GLN A 74 -11.28 11.82 11.20
C GLN A 74 -10.33 11.70 10.01
N PRO A 75 -10.36 12.66 9.05
CA PRO A 75 -9.50 12.61 7.87
C PRO A 75 -8.04 12.48 8.26
N THR A 76 -7.42 11.41 7.77
CA THR A 76 -6.02 11.07 8.04
C THR A 76 -5.32 10.74 6.74
N ILE A 77 -4.20 11.40 6.51
CA ILE A 77 -3.27 11.08 5.41
C ILE A 77 -2.33 9.99 5.92
N ILE A 78 -2.38 8.81 5.30
CA ILE A 78 -1.41 7.74 5.48
C ILE A 78 -0.42 7.83 4.34
N TYR A 79 0.89 7.87 4.60
CA TYR A 79 1.93 8.00 3.57
C TYR A 79 3.12 7.06 3.82
N ASP A 80 4.10 7.05 2.93
CA ASP A 80 5.28 6.18 2.97
C ASP A 80 4.91 4.68 2.83
N TYR A 81 4.25 4.34 1.72
CA TYR A 81 3.92 2.95 1.37
C TYR A 81 5.14 2.21 0.85
N PRO A 82 5.25 0.88 1.00
CA PRO A 82 6.28 0.10 0.34
C PRO A 82 6.22 0.23 -1.19
N VAL A 83 7.40 0.26 -1.83
CA VAL A 83 7.52 0.25 -3.30
C VAL A 83 6.83 -0.98 -3.91
N SER A 84 6.97 -2.15 -3.27
CA SER A 84 6.31 -3.39 -3.71
C SER A 84 4.78 -3.32 -3.73
N MET A 85 4.18 -2.35 -3.05
CA MET A 85 2.73 -2.10 -3.05
C MET A 85 2.32 -0.95 -3.98
N SER A 86 3.27 -0.27 -4.62
CA SER A 86 3.07 1.03 -5.27
C SER A 86 3.80 1.11 -6.62
N PRO A 87 3.41 0.28 -7.61
CA PRO A 87 4.14 0.12 -8.89
C PRO A 87 4.30 1.40 -9.69
N LEU A 88 3.34 2.33 -9.59
CA LEU A 88 3.30 3.56 -10.38
C LEU A 88 3.84 4.78 -9.60
N ALA A 89 4.25 4.58 -8.34
CA ALA A 89 4.70 5.67 -7.48
C ALA A 89 6.23 5.75 -7.41
N LYS A 90 6.79 6.94 -7.52
CA LYS A 90 8.24 7.17 -7.37
C LYS A 90 8.77 6.61 -6.06
N THR A 91 9.96 6.05 -6.12
CA THR A 91 10.75 5.73 -4.94
C THR A 91 11.14 7.03 -4.23
N LYS A 92 10.98 7.05 -2.91
CA LYS A 92 11.31 8.21 -2.08
C LYS A 92 12.84 8.39 -2.06
N PRO A 93 13.36 9.60 -2.36
CA PRO A 93 14.80 9.84 -2.35
C PRO A 93 15.44 9.48 -1.01
N GLY A 94 16.45 8.61 -1.03
CA GLY A 94 17.16 8.13 0.16
C GLY A 94 16.47 6.97 0.91
N GLU A 95 15.31 6.50 0.46
CA GLU A 95 14.59 5.37 1.05
C GLU A 95 14.11 4.38 -0.05
N GLU A 96 15.00 3.51 -0.52
CA GLU A 96 14.77 2.59 -1.66
C GLU A 96 13.54 1.68 -1.54
N ARG A 97 13.04 1.45 -0.31
CA ARG A 97 11.89 0.57 -0.06
C ARG A 97 10.57 1.33 0.12
N VAL A 98 10.60 2.65 0.09
CA VAL A 98 9.46 3.52 0.35
C VAL A 98 9.10 4.28 -0.90
N ALA A 99 7.82 4.32 -1.25
CA ALA A 99 7.29 5.10 -2.35
C ALA A 99 6.66 6.41 -1.83
N GLU A 100 6.76 7.45 -2.64
CA GLU A 100 6.09 8.73 -2.43
C GLU A 100 4.59 8.61 -2.75
N ARG A 101 3.87 7.88 -1.91
CA ARG A 101 2.43 7.63 -2.03
C ARG A 101 1.73 7.98 -0.74
N PHE A 102 0.51 8.49 -0.85
CA PHE A 102 -0.40 8.62 0.27
C PHE A 102 -1.83 8.20 -0.08
N GLN A 103 -2.55 7.77 0.95
CA GLN A 103 -3.99 7.59 0.92
C GLN A 103 -4.64 8.50 1.96
N VAL A 104 -5.85 8.97 1.66
CA VAL A 104 -6.69 9.69 2.62
C VAL A 104 -7.75 8.72 3.12
N VAL A 105 -7.83 8.57 4.44
CA VAL A 105 -8.83 7.75 5.12
C VAL A 105 -9.72 8.64 5.98
N ALA A 106 -11.04 8.51 5.84
CA ALA A 106 -12.03 9.18 6.68
C ALA A 106 -13.24 8.27 6.89
N GLY A 107 -13.81 8.26 8.10
CA GLY A 107 -14.94 7.38 8.44
C GLY A 107 -14.64 5.88 8.28
N GLY A 108 -13.37 5.50 8.35
CA GLY A 108 -12.93 4.13 8.10
C GLY A 108 -12.83 3.72 6.62
N LEU A 109 -13.07 4.64 5.69
CA LEU A 109 -12.98 4.39 4.26
C LEU A 109 -11.79 5.13 3.65
N GLU A 110 -11.14 4.50 2.69
CA GLU A 110 -10.22 5.17 1.79
C GLU A 110 -11.04 6.06 0.83
N ILE A 111 -10.75 7.36 0.82
CA ILE A 111 -11.47 8.36 0.01
C ILE A 111 -10.59 9.02 -1.05
N ALA A 112 -9.27 8.83 -0.98
CA ALA A 112 -8.34 9.25 -2.02
C ALA A 112 -7.06 8.41 -1.96
N ASN A 113 -6.42 8.25 -3.11
CA ASN A 113 -5.09 7.68 -3.28
C ASN A 113 -4.33 8.59 -4.26
N ALA A 114 -3.11 8.95 -3.92
CA ALA A 114 -2.27 9.82 -4.74
C ALA A 114 -0.80 9.52 -4.49
N TYR A 115 0.03 9.82 -5.47
CA TYR A 115 1.45 9.56 -5.42
C TYR A 115 2.21 10.50 -6.34
N SER A 116 3.51 10.66 -6.10
CA SER A 116 4.40 11.21 -7.13
C SER A 116 4.50 10.18 -8.26
N GLU A 117 4.01 10.53 -9.44
CA GLU A 117 3.98 9.65 -10.61
C GLU A 117 5.39 9.18 -11.00
N LEU A 118 5.58 7.87 -11.17
CA LEU A 118 6.79 7.29 -11.73
C LEU A 118 6.85 7.61 -13.22
N ASN A 119 7.84 8.39 -13.60
CA ASN A 119 8.04 8.85 -14.98
C ASN A 119 9.36 8.39 -15.58
N ASP A 120 10.05 7.46 -14.92
CA ASP A 120 11.22 6.78 -15.49
C ASP A 120 10.72 5.52 -16.23
N PRO A 121 10.78 5.48 -17.57
CA PRO A 121 10.28 4.34 -18.35
C PRO A 121 11.05 3.05 -18.07
N ILE A 122 12.33 3.13 -17.69
CA ILE A 122 13.16 1.97 -17.38
C ILE A 122 12.70 1.37 -16.06
N GLU A 123 12.60 2.19 -15.01
CA GLU A 123 12.10 1.74 -13.70
C GLU A 123 10.65 1.24 -13.81
N GLN A 124 9.81 1.89 -14.63
CA GLN A 124 8.43 1.46 -14.81
C GLN A 124 8.32 0.09 -15.49
N ARG A 125 9.18 -0.20 -16.48
CA ARG A 125 9.26 -1.51 -17.13
C ARG A 125 9.68 -2.59 -16.14
N GLU A 126 10.73 -2.35 -15.36
CA GLU A 126 11.21 -3.31 -14.35
C GLU A 126 10.09 -3.69 -13.36
N ARG A 127 9.34 -2.69 -12.88
CA ARG A 127 8.20 -2.93 -11.97
C ARG A 127 7.06 -3.71 -12.62
N PHE A 128 6.76 -3.49 -13.90
CA PHE A 128 5.76 -4.29 -14.61
C PHE A 128 6.20 -5.74 -14.79
N GLU A 129 7.48 -5.98 -15.11
CA GLU A 129 8.02 -7.34 -15.19
C GLU A 129 7.97 -8.06 -13.84
N GLU A 130 8.27 -7.36 -12.73
CA GLU A 130 8.13 -7.91 -11.38
C GLU A 130 6.67 -8.27 -11.06
N GLN A 131 5.72 -7.38 -11.34
CA GLN A 131 4.30 -7.68 -11.14
C GLN A 131 3.81 -8.85 -11.98
N GLN A 132 4.31 -8.96 -13.22
CA GLN A 132 3.97 -10.07 -14.09
C GLN A 132 4.44 -11.40 -13.49
N LYS A 133 5.68 -11.45 -12.97
CA LYS A 133 6.24 -12.63 -12.27
C LYS A 133 5.39 -13.03 -11.06
N GLU A 134 4.90 -12.07 -10.28
CA GLU A 134 4.04 -12.35 -9.12
C GLU A 134 2.65 -12.91 -9.48
N ARG A 135 2.17 -12.67 -10.70
CA ARG A 135 0.83 -13.10 -11.16
C ARG A 135 0.80 -14.44 -11.88
N VAL A 136 1.95 -15.04 -12.24
CA VAL A 136 2.03 -16.30 -13.03
C VAL A 136 1.37 -17.53 -12.34
N GLY A 137 0.95 -17.42 -11.08
CA GLY A 137 0.24 -18.48 -10.35
C GLY A 137 -1.27 -18.27 -10.13
N ALA A 138 -1.86 -17.15 -10.58
CA ALA A 138 -3.29 -16.86 -10.43
C ALA A 138 -3.98 -16.90 -11.79
N ASP A 139 -5.05 -17.70 -11.90
CA ASP A 139 -5.81 -18.01 -13.12
C ASP A 139 -6.68 -16.82 -13.61
N GLU A 140 -6.18 -15.59 -13.49
CA GLU A 140 -6.85 -14.36 -13.89
C GLU A 140 -6.00 -13.67 -14.96
N GLU A 141 -6.55 -13.59 -16.18
CA GLU A 141 -6.11 -12.81 -17.35
C GLU A 141 -4.67 -12.29 -17.30
N ARG A 142 -3.78 -12.85 -18.14
CA ARG A 142 -2.41 -12.33 -18.35
C ARG A 142 -2.48 -10.84 -18.64
N TRP A 143 -2.26 -10.02 -17.61
CA TRP A 143 -1.92 -8.62 -17.79
C TRP A 143 -0.63 -8.57 -18.60
N THR A 144 -0.74 -8.14 -19.85
CA THR A 144 0.41 -7.84 -20.68
C THR A 144 0.98 -6.50 -20.25
N ILE A 145 2.30 -6.37 -20.35
CA ILE A 145 2.98 -5.10 -20.18
C ILE A 145 2.38 -4.12 -21.21
N ASP A 146 1.99 -2.94 -20.75
CA ASP A 146 1.46 -1.88 -21.62
C ASP A 146 2.63 -1.18 -22.30
N GLU A 147 3.00 -1.69 -23.47
CA GLU A 147 4.11 -1.15 -24.26
C GLU A 147 3.82 0.26 -24.80
N ASP A 148 2.53 0.61 -25.02
CA ASP A 148 2.15 1.96 -25.46
C ASP A 148 2.33 2.98 -24.34
N TYR A 149 1.95 2.61 -23.11
CA TYR A 149 2.21 3.43 -21.93
C TYR A 149 3.72 3.62 -21.67
N LEU A 150 4.53 2.57 -21.80
CA LEU A 150 5.99 2.69 -21.66
C LEU A 150 6.60 3.58 -22.75
N LEU A 151 6.16 3.42 -24.00
CA LEU A 151 6.58 4.28 -25.10
C LEU A 151 6.22 5.74 -24.83
N ALA A 152 5.01 6.02 -24.31
CA ALA A 152 4.62 7.38 -23.95
C ALA A 152 5.54 8.00 -22.90
N LEU A 153 5.95 7.22 -21.88
CA LEU A 153 6.92 7.67 -20.87
C LEU A 153 8.30 7.97 -21.44
N GLU A 154 8.72 7.31 -22.52
CA GLU A 154 10.00 7.57 -23.20
C GLU A 154 10.04 8.94 -23.89
N TYR A 155 8.88 9.51 -24.24
CA TYR A 155 8.79 10.84 -24.87
C TYR A 155 8.76 12.00 -23.87
N GLY A 156 8.35 11.76 -22.62
CA GLY A 156 8.25 12.78 -21.55
C GLY A 156 6.87 13.41 -21.41
#